data_AF-A0A953UQP2-F1
#
_entry.id   AF-A0A953UQP2-F1
#
_cell.length_a   1.000
_cell.length_b   1.000
_cell.length_c   1.000
_cell.angle_alpha   90.00
_cell.angle_beta   90.00
_cell.angle_gamma   90.00
#
_symmetry.space_group_name_H-M   'P 1'
#
loop_
_entity.id
_entity.type
_entity.pdbx_description
1 polymer ?
#
loop_
_entity_poly.entity_id
_entity_poly.type
_entity_poly.pdbx_seq_one_letter_code
_entity_poly.pdbx_strand_id
1 'polypeptide(L)'
;MTNGEIRAWYWERIAEISKLNHDWIAQGVSLEERALRAWRIRHDARMQARSMMENPIEVEDLRERDRRLDGNPDGPTFDQLVQEGHERGLERDEVHERIISGSQTTNREINKRFDLKRPSP
;
A
#
# COMPACT_ATOMS: atom_id res chain seq x y z
N MET A 1 -13.47 -5.04 15.35
CA MET A 1 -12.01 -4.83 15.57
C MET A 1 -11.83 -3.34 15.76
N THR A 2 -11.00 -2.90 16.69
CA THR A 2 -10.70 -1.47 16.85
C THR A 2 -9.90 -0.94 15.66
N ASN A 3 -9.94 0.36 15.41
CA ASN A 3 -9.11 0.99 14.36
C ASN A 3 -7.60 0.74 14.55
N GLY A 4 -7.15 0.60 15.81
CA GLY A 4 -5.76 0.23 16.12
C GLY A 4 -5.43 -1.19 15.69
N GLU A 5 -6.30 -2.16 15.99
CA GLU A 5 -6.17 -3.56 15.56
C GLU A 5 -6.22 -3.69 14.03
N ILE A 6 -7.12 -2.98 13.37
CA ILE A 6 -7.24 -2.95 11.91
C ILE A 6 -5.96 -2.37 11.29
N ARG A 7 -5.40 -1.31 11.89
CA ARG A 7 -4.15 -0.71 11.43
C ARG A 7 -2.96 -1.65 11.61
N ALA A 8 -2.90 -2.38 12.72
CA ALA A 8 -1.89 -3.40 12.95
C ALA A 8 -1.96 -4.51 11.89
N TRP A 9 -3.16 -5.07 11.68
CA TRP A 9 -3.44 -6.05 10.65
C TRP A 9 -3.04 -5.57 9.25
N TYR A 10 -3.38 -4.33 8.90
CA TYR A 10 -3.01 -3.74 7.62
C TYR A 10 -1.50 -3.66 7.44
N TRP A 11 -0.78 -3.24 8.49
CA TRP A 11 0.67 -3.14 8.45
C TRP A 11 1.33 -4.51 8.30
N GLU A 12 0.88 -5.51 9.04
CA GLU A 12 1.35 -6.89 8.91
C GLU A 12 1.13 -7.43 7.50
N ARG A 13 -0.08 -7.25 6.95
CA ARG A 13 -0.42 -7.73 5.61
C ARG A 13 0.49 -7.14 4.52
N ILE A 14 0.79 -5.85 4.57
CA ILE A 14 1.68 -5.25 3.56
C ILE A 14 3.16 -5.54 3.80
N ALA A 15 3.57 -5.90 5.02
CA ALA A 15 4.95 -6.26 5.33
C ALA A 15 5.35 -7.58 4.64
N GLU A 16 4.39 -8.49 4.44
CA GLU A 16 4.58 -9.76 3.70
C GLU A 16 5.07 -9.56 2.26
N ILE A 17 4.79 -8.40 1.65
CA ILE A 17 5.19 -8.07 0.27
C ILE A 17 6.71 -8.21 0.10
N SER A 18 7.51 -7.88 1.12
CA SER A 18 8.97 -8.01 1.06
C SER A 18 9.39 -9.46 0.80
N LYS A 19 8.86 -10.38 1.61
CA LYS A 19 9.12 -11.82 1.47
C LYS A 19 8.58 -12.37 0.14
N LEU A 20 7.35 -12.00 -0.23
CA LEU A 20 6.76 -12.42 -1.51
C LEU A 20 7.58 -11.93 -2.71
N ASN A 21 8.11 -10.71 -2.64
CA ASN A 21 8.96 -10.15 -3.69
C ASN A 21 10.26 -10.94 -3.86
N HIS A 22 10.88 -11.38 -2.75
CA HIS A 22 12.03 -12.30 -2.81
C HIS A 22 11.66 -13.62 -3.51
N ASP A 23 10.51 -14.20 -3.17
CA ASP A 23 10.03 -15.45 -3.79
C ASP A 23 9.76 -15.26 -5.28
N TRP A 24 9.18 -14.12 -5.69
CA TRP A 24 8.91 -13.80 -7.10
C TRP A 24 10.19 -13.57 -7.91
N ILE A 25 11.23 -12.98 -7.33
CA ILE A 25 12.55 -12.86 -7.96
C ILE A 25 13.12 -14.26 -8.23
N ALA A 26 13.05 -15.17 -7.25
CA ALA A 26 13.52 -16.55 -7.41
C ALA A 26 12.74 -17.33 -8.48
N GLN A 27 11.47 -16.96 -8.70
CA GLN A 27 10.62 -17.53 -9.75
C GLN A 27 10.82 -16.89 -11.13
N GLY A 28 11.69 -15.88 -11.26
CA GLY A 28 11.93 -15.19 -12.53
C GLY A 28 10.79 -14.25 -12.97
N VAL A 29 9.94 -13.80 -12.04
CA VAL A 29 8.88 -12.84 -12.33
C VAL A 29 9.48 -11.48 -12.70
N SER A 30 9.00 -10.87 -13.78
CA SER A 30 9.49 -9.58 -14.24
C SER A 30 9.26 -8.47 -13.20
N LEU A 31 10.10 -7.44 -13.24
CA LEU A 31 10.01 -6.30 -12.32
C LEU A 31 8.63 -5.61 -12.36
N GLU A 32 8.09 -5.39 -13.56
CA GLU A 32 6.76 -4.80 -13.75
C GLU A 32 5.65 -5.65 -13.11
N GLU A 33 5.66 -6.96 -13.34
CA GLU A 33 4.66 -7.87 -12.75
C GLU A 33 4.80 -7.92 -11.22
N ARG A 34 6.03 -7.89 -10.69
CA ARG A 34 6.28 -7.77 -9.23
C ARG A 34 5.69 -6.46 -8.68
N ALA A 35 5.86 -5.35 -9.38
CA ALA A 35 5.30 -4.06 -8.99
C ALA A 35 3.77 -4.06 -9.00
N LEU A 36 3.15 -4.65 -10.04
CA LEU A 36 1.70 -4.78 -10.14
C LEU A 36 1.14 -5.64 -8.99
N ARG A 37 1.77 -6.77 -8.70
CA ARG A 37 1.37 -7.64 -7.56
C ARG A 37 1.51 -6.92 -6.22
N ALA A 38 2.62 -6.23 -5.99
CA ALA A 38 2.85 -5.47 -4.76
C ALA A 38 1.80 -4.37 -4.57
N TRP A 39 1.52 -3.60 -5.62
CA TRP A 39 0.44 -2.59 -5.62
C TRP A 39 -0.91 -3.22 -5.30
N ARG A 40 -1.24 -4.35 -5.94
CA ARG A 40 -2.52 -5.03 -5.76
C ARG A 40 -2.71 -5.51 -4.32
N ILE A 41 -1.71 -6.16 -3.72
CA ILE A 41 -1.75 -6.59 -2.31
C ILE A 41 -2.02 -5.39 -1.39
N ARG A 42 -1.34 -4.26 -1.60
CA ARG A 42 -1.55 -3.05 -0.81
C ARG A 42 -2.96 -2.48 -1.01
N HIS A 43 -3.43 -2.43 -2.25
CA HIS A 43 -4.76 -1.92 -2.59
C HIS A 43 -5.84 -2.78 -1.93
N ASP A 44 -5.76 -4.10 -2.09
CA ASP A 44 -6.70 -5.04 -1.49
C ASP A 44 -6.68 -4.97 0.04
N ALA A 45 -5.49 -4.86 0.66
CA ALA A 45 -5.35 -4.66 2.09
C ALA A 45 -5.99 -3.34 2.56
N ARG A 46 -5.94 -2.26 1.78
CA ARG A 46 -6.62 -1.00 2.09
C ARG A 46 -8.14 -1.20 2.08
N MET A 47 -8.66 -1.86 1.05
CA MET A 47 -10.10 -2.10 0.90
C MET A 47 -10.63 -3.01 2.01
N GLN A 48 -9.88 -4.06 2.35
CA GLN A 48 -10.21 -4.94 3.45
C GLN A 48 -10.13 -4.21 4.81
N ALA A 49 -9.11 -3.39 5.05
CA ALA A 49 -9.03 -2.58 6.28
C ALA A 49 -10.28 -1.70 6.46
N ARG A 50 -10.74 -1.05 5.38
CA ARG A 50 -11.96 -0.23 5.40
C ARG A 50 -13.22 -1.04 5.66
N SER A 51 -13.34 -2.24 5.10
CA SER A 51 -14.52 -3.09 5.36
C SER A 51 -14.56 -3.63 6.79
N MET A 52 -13.44 -3.63 7.50
CA MET A 52 -13.37 -3.98 8.93
C MET A 52 -13.70 -2.82 9.86
N MET A 53 -13.71 -1.57 9.39
CA MET A 53 -14.01 -0.40 10.21
C MET A 53 -15.51 -0.31 10.52
N GLU A 54 -15.85 -0.03 11.78
CA GLU A 54 -17.23 0.01 12.26
C GLU A 54 -17.93 1.34 11.97
N ASN A 55 -17.17 2.45 11.89
CA ASN A 55 -17.72 3.78 11.67
C ASN A 55 -17.74 4.14 10.16
N PRO A 56 -18.91 4.19 9.50
CA PRO A 56 -19.00 4.50 8.08
C PRO A 56 -18.59 5.94 7.73
N ILE A 57 -18.69 6.89 8.67
CA ILE A 57 -18.28 8.28 8.44
C ILE A 57 -16.75 8.34 8.29
N GLU A 58 -16.01 7.65 9.16
CA GLU A 58 -14.55 7.58 9.06
C GLU A 58 -14.08 6.91 7.78
N VAL A 59 -14.83 5.92 7.28
CA VAL A 59 -14.54 5.30 5.98
C VAL A 59 -14.73 6.31 4.85
N GLU A 60 -15.82 7.07 4.84
CA GLU A 60 -16.05 8.10 3.81
C GLU A 60 -15.02 9.23 3.88
N ASP A 61 -14.61 9.66 5.08
CA ASP A 61 -13.53 10.64 5.24
C ASP A 61 -12.21 10.17 4.62
N LEU A 62 -11.89 8.87 4.73
CA LEU A 62 -10.72 8.27 4.08
C LEU A 62 -10.87 8.25 2.55
N ARG A 63 -12.08 7.95 2.04
CA ARG A 63 -12.36 7.95 0.60
C ARG A 63 -12.28 9.34 0.00
N GLU A 64 -12.84 10.33 0.67
CA GLU A 64 -12.79 11.73 0.25
C GLU A 64 -11.36 12.28 0.30
N ARG A 65 -10.56 11.90 1.32
CA ARG A 65 -9.13 12.20 1.35
C ARG A 65 -8.41 11.64 0.13
N ASP A 66 -8.60 10.36 -0.20
CA ASP A 66 -7.93 9.73 -1.34
C ASP A 66 -8.43 10.33 -2.68
N ARG A 67 -9.73 10.66 -2.78
CA ARG A 67 -10.27 11.38 -3.94
C ARG A 67 -9.56 12.72 -4.17
N ARG A 68 -9.28 13.49 -3.10
CA ARG A 68 -8.54 14.76 -3.21
C ARG A 68 -7.06 14.58 -3.58
N LEU A 69 -6.40 13.54 -3.06
CA LEU A 69 -4.96 13.34 -3.25
C LEU A 69 -4.65 12.64 -4.57
N ASP A 70 -5.43 11.61 -4.89
CA ASP A 70 -5.15 10.65 -5.96
C ASP A 70 -6.21 10.72 -7.08
N GLY A 71 -7.27 11.52 -6.92
CA GLY A 71 -8.41 11.52 -7.85
C GLY A 71 -9.27 10.25 -7.78
N ASN A 72 -8.98 9.34 -6.86
CA ASN A 72 -9.64 8.04 -6.72
C ASN A 72 -9.96 7.75 -5.25
N PRO A 73 -11.21 7.42 -4.89
CA PRO A 73 -11.60 7.18 -3.49
C PRO A 73 -10.91 5.96 -2.86
N ASP A 74 -10.32 5.09 -3.66
CA ASP A 74 -9.71 3.83 -3.23
C ASP A 74 -8.17 3.88 -3.28
N GLY A 75 -7.62 5.09 -3.41
CA GLY A 75 -6.18 5.35 -3.50
C GLY A 75 -5.66 5.39 -4.94
N PRO A 76 -4.33 5.57 -5.11
CA PRO A 76 -3.75 5.70 -6.42
C PRO A 76 -3.83 4.37 -7.17
N THR A 77 -4.18 4.43 -8.46
CA THR A 77 -4.11 3.29 -9.36
C THR A 77 -2.65 2.96 -9.68
N PHE A 78 -2.41 1.77 -10.24
CA PHE A 78 -1.08 1.39 -10.69
C PHE A 78 -0.54 2.39 -11.74
N ASP A 79 -1.36 2.72 -12.74
CA ASP A 79 -0.98 3.64 -13.81
C ASP A 79 -0.68 5.05 -13.27
N GLN A 80 -1.42 5.51 -12.27
CA GLN A 80 -1.14 6.80 -11.61
C GLN A 80 0.22 6.80 -10.93
N LEU A 81 0.59 5.72 -10.24
CA LEU A 81 1.91 5.59 -9.63
C LEU A 81 3.04 5.50 -10.66
N VAL A 82 2.79 4.83 -11.79
CA VAL A 82 3.74 4.76 -12.89
C VAL A 82 3.97 6.14 -13.50
N GLN A 83 2.89 6.84 -13.80
CA GLN A 83 2.91 8.19 -14.37
C GLN A 83 3.58 9.19 -13.42
N GLU A 84 3.24 9.19 -12.13
CA GLU A 84 3.87 10.04 -11.11
C GLU A 84 5.39 9.78 -11.01
N GLY A 85 5.82 8.54 -11.21
CA GLY A 85 7.22 8.18 -11.28
C GLY A 85 7.94 8.81 -12.47
N HIS A 86 7.33 8.71 -13.66
CA HIS A 86 7.88 9.32 -14.87
C HIS A 86 7.88 10.86 -14.83
N GLU A 87 6.85 11.48 -14.26
CA GLU A 87 6.80 12.93 -14.03
C GLU A 87 7.90 13.42 -13.09
N ARG A 88 8.42 12.53 -12.23
CA ARG A 88 9.59 12.78 -11.38
C ARG A 88 10.93 12.51 -12.06
N GLY A 89 10.92 12.15 -13.34
CA GLY A 89 12.13 11.84 -14.11
C GLY A 89 12.75 10.47 -13.79
N LEU A 90 11.97 9.54 -13.21
CA LEU A 90 12.43 8.17 -12.98
C LEU A 90 12.32 7.35 -14.26
N GLU A 91 13.33 6.51 -14.48
CA GLU A 91 13.31 5.50 -15.52
C GLU A 91 12.35 4.36 -15.16
N ARG A 92 11.89 3.62 -16.17
CA ARG A 92 10.87 2.56 -16.03
C ARG A 92 11.15 1.59 -14.87
N ASP A 93 12.38 1.11 -14.74
CA ASP A 93 12.72 0.15 -13.69
C ASP A 93 12.74 0.81 -12.30
N GLU A 94 13.19 2.06 -12.21
CA GLU A 94 13.18 2.83 -10.96
C GLU A 94 11.74 3.10 -10.48
N VAL A 95 10.83 3.37 -11.40
CA VAL A 95 9.39 3.51 -11.13
C VAL A 95 8.83 2.23 -10.50
N HIS A 96 9.11 1.07 -11.09
CA HIS A 96 8.61 -0.20 -10.58
C HIS A 96 9.22 -0.57 -9.22
N GLU A 97 10.54 -0.39 -9.03
CA GLU A 97 11.18 -0.61 -7.73
C GLU A 97 10.64 0.35 -6.65
N ARG A 98 10.32 1.60 -7.03
CA ARG A 98 9.63 2.55 -6.15
C ARG A 98 8.23 2.07 -5.76
N ILE A 99 7.46 1.51 -6.68
CA ILE A 99 6.13 0.96 -6.38
C ILE A 99 6.23 -0.22 -5.41
N ILE A 100 7.17 -1.14 -5.62
CA ILE A 100 7.40 -2.28 -4.73
C ILE A 100 7.78 -1.79 -3.33
N SER A 101 8.80 -0.94 -3.24
CA SER A 101 9.31 -0.44 -1.97
C SER A 101 8.29 0.44 -1.22
N GLY A 102 7.49 1.24 -1.93
CA GLY A 102 6.39 2.00 -1.36
C GLY A 102 5.27 1.09 -0.85
N SER A 103 5.02 -0.03 -1.53
CA SER A 103 3.88 -0.89 -1.22
C SER A 103 4.00 -1.62 0.12
N GLN A 104 5.22 -1.87 0.59
CA GLN A 104 5.53 -2.53 1.86
C GLN A 104 5.62 -1.57 3.07
N THR A 105 5.32 -0.28 2.90
CA THR A 105 5.49 0.72 3.98
C THR A 105 4.20 1.43 4.37
N THR A 106 4.13 1.86 5.63
CA THR A 106 3.02 2.61 6.21
C THR A 106 3.48 3.98 6.70
N ASN A 107 2.54 4.93 6.80
CA ASN A 107 2.80 6.22 7.43
C ASN A 107 3.14 6.03 8.92
N ARG A 108 4.37 6.42 9.31
CA ARG A 108 4.92 6.23 10.66
C ARG A 108 4.15 7.00 11.73
N GLU A 109 3.69 8.21 11.44
CA GLU A 109 2.96 9.04 12.41
C GLU A 109 1.57 8.45 12.71
N ILE A 110 0.92 7.86 11.71
CA ILE A 110 -0.33 7.14 11.92
C ILE A 110 -0.11 5.88 12.76
N ASN A 111 1.00 5.16 12.56
CA ASN A 111 1.30 3.98 13.39
C ASN A 111 1.56 4.37 14.85
N LYS A 112 2.27 5.48 15.09
CA LYS A 112 2.48 6.04 16.44
C LYS A 112 1.18 6.43 17.11
N ARG A 113 0.22 7.00 16.37
CA ARG A 113 -1.11 7.36 16.90
C ARG A 113 -1.86 6.16 17.49
N PHE A 114 -1.54 4.94 17.04
CA PHE A 114 -2.13 3.69 17.53
C PHE A 114 -1.14 2.86 18.36
N ASP A 115 -0.03 3.44 18.81
CA ASP A 115 1.03 2.78 19.61
C ASP A 115 1.59 1.49 19.00
N LEU A 116 1.60 1.40 17.66
CA LEU A 116 2.03 0.20 16.96
C LEU A 116 3.56 0.10 16.89
N LYS A 117 4.08 -1.05 17.33
CA LYS A 117 5.47 -1.45 17.11
C LYS A 117 5.59 -2.14 15.75
N ARG A 118 6.76 -2.00 15.13
CA ARG A 118 7.03 -2.63 13.83
C ARG A 118 6.82 -4.15 13.92
N PRO A 119 6.09 -4.78 12.97
CA PRO A 119 5.97 -6.23 12.91
C PRO A 119 7.36 -6.87 12.87
N SER A 120 7.51 -8.02 13.53
CA SER A 120 8.74 -8.78 13.47
C SER A 120 8.94 -9.31 12.04
N PRO A 121 10.17 -9.29 11.49
CA PRO A 121 10.47 -9.81 10.16
C PRO A 121 10.25 -11.32 10.03
#